data_AF-A0A9N9J181-F1
#
_entry.id   AF-A0A9N9J181-F1
#
_cell.length_a   1.000
_cell.length_b   1.000
_cell.length_c   1.000
_cell.angle_alpha   90.00
_cell.angle_beta   90.00
_cell.angle_gamma   90.00
#
_symmetry.space_group_name_H-M   'P 1'
#
loop_
_entity.id
_entity.type
_entity.pdbx_description
1 polymer ?
#
loop_
_entity_poly.entity_id
_entity_poly.type
_entity_poly.pdbx_seq_one_letter_code
_entity_poly.pdbx_strand_id
1 'polypeptide(L)'
;ISLECSEQNRKFRDREFDLFVNMDDCLYNKKTTTFNATNIQRINKICKKPQFFIDGVEPNDIKQGGVGDCWFIASLAVITNIPKLLETICVARDEDVGVYGFIFFKDGDWVSTVIDDQLFTSGKDDKGIFQLTFAHCSNENETWLPLIEKAYAKVHGDYESISGGWTGEGIEDITGGVYTLQFTNDILNKDKFWNDVLKNVNTNLLLGCVRFEFSDKDIKDLKGTISNHAYSILRTAETDDGIKLLQIRNPWGTTEWTGAWSDGSKEWTPERMIKLNHRFGDDGTFWMCYDDFLDYWDMIDKCRLFDSSWTVYMTWINYNVVPRSKGKFKICLPEECHLVIVLQQPDDRYFCDEPKYDFRIFKDGETSYLARSRSTFAFACRSINHEVKLPAGDYVIVPHVDRETIEKSEENQETKQEKDSEIEVKKRKEKRIKNLSHEWELQLGLRVYSKCTGIKLEGLPGEFPKMKDKKEDEKAEEKDPEVDTKVINPKDEEKDGEKKDDKKGDEKKDDDKKDDKKDEKKDDDKKDEKKDDEKKDK
;
A
#
# COMPACT_ATOMS: atom_id res chain seq x y z
N ILE A 1 -19.83 16.45 23.69
CA ILE A 1 -20.63 15.84 22.60
C ILE A 1 -21.86 15.11 23.14
N SER A 2 -21.76 13.86 23.64
CA SER A 2 -22.93 13.08 24.15
C SER A 2 -23.84 13.90 25.08
N LEU A 3 -23.34 14.31 26.26
CA LEU A 3 -24.08 15.11 27.25
C LEU A 3 -24.78 16.34 26.65
N GLU A 4 -24.06 17.14 25.85
CA GLU A 4 -24.59 18.33 25.17
C GLU A 4 -25.77 17.99 24.23
N CYS A 5 -25.66 16.88 23.50
CA CYS A 5 -26.71 16.44 22.58
C CYS A 5 -27.95 15.94 23.35
N SER A 6 -27.76 15.23 24.46
CA SER A 6 -28.84 14.82 25.36
C SER A 6 -29.53 16.02 26.03
N GLU A 7 -28.78 16.99 26.54
CA GLU A 7 -29.29 18.25 27.11
C GLU A 7 -30.10 19.06 26.09
N GLN A 8 -29.66 19.08 24.83
CA GLN A 8 -30.34 19.74 23.72
C GLN A 8 -31.42 18.87 23.04
N ASN A 9 -31.70 17.66 23.55
CA ASN A 9 -32.66 16.69 23.00
C ASN A 9 -32.50 16.45 21.47
N ARG A 10 -31.25 16.15 21.05
CA ARG A 10 -30.87 15.95 19.64
C ARG A 10 -29.92 14.76 19.49
N LYS A 11 -29.91 14.16 18.30
CA LYS A 11 -28.80 13.32 17.85
C LYS A 11 -27.54 14.17 17.60
N PHE A 12 -26.36 13.57 17.70
CA PHE A 12 -25.13 14.20 17.23
C PHE A 12 -25.17 14.40 15.71
N ARG A 13 -24.47 15.43 15.22
CA ARG A 13 -24.30 15.68 13.80
C ARG A 13 -22.86 16.09 13.54
N ASP A 14 -22.18 15.30 12.72
CA ASP A 14 -20.82 15.61 12.29
C ASP A 14 -20.91 16.78 11.29
N ARG A 15 -20.23 17.90 11.61
CA ARG A 15 -20.22 19.11 10.78
C ARG A 15 -19.03 19.16 9.81
N GLU A 16 -18.07 18.28 9.99
CA GLU A 16 -16.83 18.20 9.22
C GLU A 16 -16.99 17.16 8.10
N PHE A 17 -17.76 16.11 8.38
CA PHE A 17 -18.14 15.04 7.44
C PHE A 17 -19.68 14.92 7.33
N ASP A 18 -20.35 16.06 7.14
CA ASP A 18 -21.80 16.15 7.03
C ASP A 18 -22.28 15.60 5.68
N LEU A 19 -22.63 14.31 5.65
CA LEU A 19 -23.05 13.60 4.43
C LEU A 19 -24.22 14.27 3.68
N PHE A 20 -25.06 15.06 4.37
CA PHE A 20 -26.28 15.67 3.80
C PHE A 20 -26.07 17.10 3.32
N VAL A 21 -25.17 17.87 3.93
CA VAL A 21 -24.82 19.23 3.46
C VAL A 21 -23.69 19.17 2.43
N ASN A 22 -22.71 18.30 2.66
CA ASN A 22 -21.46 18.22 1.89
C ASN A 22 -21.36 16.88 1.13
N MET A 23 -22.47 16.38 0.59
CA MET A 23 -22.58 15.04 -0.01
C MET A 23 -21.45 14.73 -1.01
N ASP A 24 -21.23 15.62 -1.97
CA ASP A 24 -20.19 15.48 -2.98
C ASP A 24 -18.78 15.42 -2.37
N ASP A 25 -18.49 16.23 -1.35
CA ASP A 25 -17.18 16.31 -0.68
C ASP A 25 -16.92 15.13 0.26
N CYS A 26 -17.97 14.38 0.65
CA CYS A 26 -17.87 13.16 1.47
C CYS A 26 -17.80 11.89 0.60
N LEU A 27 -18.41 11.91 -0.59
CA LEU A 27 -18.36 10.80 -1.54
C LEU A 27 -17.11 10.84 -2.43
N TYR A 28 -16.86 11.97 -3.09
CA TYR A 28 -16.05 12.01 -4.31
C TYR A 28 -14.73 12.77 -4.16
N ASN A 29 -13.74 12.25 -4.89
CA ASN A 29 -12.39 12.78 -5.03
C ASN A 29 -12.23 13.36 -6.45
N LYS A 30 -12.41 12.54 -7.49
CA LYS A 30 -12.30 12.95 -8.91
C LYS A 30 -13.65 13.12 -9.62
N LYS A 31 -14.78 12.67 -9.03
CA LYS A 31 -16.14 12.64 -9.63
C LYS A 31 -16.27 11.79 -10.92
N THR A 32 -15.25 11.02 -11.26
CA THR A 32 -15.26 10.04 -12.37
C THR A 32 -15.89 8.73 -11.92
N THR A 33 -15.59 8.29 -10.70
CA THR A 33 -16.31 7.24 -9.99
C THR A 33 -17.76 7.66 -9.75
N THR A 34 -18.72 6.74 -9.88
CA THR A 34 -20.14 6.98 -9.60
C THR A 34 -20.68 5.94 -8.62
N PHE A 35 -21.08 6.40 -7.43
CA PHE A 35 -21.61 5.54 -6.38
C PHE A 35 -23.14 5.49 -6.42
N ASN A 36 -23.73 4.34 -6.09
CA ASN A 36 -25.19 4.19 -5.92
C ASN A 36 -25.68 4.72 -4.55
N ALA A 37 -25.20 5.92 -4.18
CA ALA A 37 -25.56 6.64 -2.96
C ALA A 37 -26.73 7.59 -3.28
N THR A 38 -27.96 7.06 -3.29
CA THR A 38 -29.16 7.81 -3.70
C THR A 38 -29.95 8.40 -2.54
N ASN A 39 -29.61 8.04 -1.29
CA ASN A 39 -30.23 8.58 -0.09
C ASN A 39 -29.27 8.55 1.10
N ILE A 40 -29.58 9.29 2.16
CA ILE A 40 -28.81 9.37 3.40
C ILE A 40 -29.77 9.17 4.57
N GLN A 41 -29.50 8.17 5.40
CA GLN A 41 -30.38 7.78 6.49
C GLN A 41 -29.59 7.59 7.78
N ARG A 42 -30.24 7.82 8.93
CA ARG A 42 -29.66 7.45 10.23
C ARG A 42 -29.92 5.98 10.50
N ILE A 43 -29.03 5.33 11.27
CA ILE A 43 -29.12 3.92 11.63
C ILE A 43 -30.54 3.49 12.09
N ASN A 44 -31.24 4.32 12.87
CA ASN A 44 -32.62 4.05 13.33
C ASN A 44 -33.73 4.16 12.25
N LYS A 45 -33.37 4.39 10.99
CA LYS A 45 -34.24 4.29 9.79
C LYS A 45 -33.85 3.12 8.87
N ILE A 46 -32.69 2.52 9.11
CA ILE A 46 -32.11 1.40 8.36
C ILE A 46 -32.41 0.10 9.15
N CYS A 47 -31.89 0.02 10.37
CA CYS A 47 -32.04 -1.11 11.28
C CYS A 47 -33.32 -1.01 12.12
N LYS A 48 -33.92 -2.15 12.48
CA LYS A 48 -35.14 -2.20 13.31
C LYS A 48 -34.84 -2.19 14.81
N LYS A 49 -33.71 -2.79 15.20
CA LYS A 49 -33.16 -2.87 16.56
C LYS A 49 -31.63 -2.76 16.50
N PRO A 50 -31.09 -1.60 16.09
CA PRO A 50 -29.65 -1.43 15.93
C PRO A 50 -28.89 -1.76 17.22
N GLN A 51 -27.79 -2.47 17.05
CA GLN A 51 -26.75 -2.70 18.06
C GLN A 51 -25.40 -2.53 17.36
N PHE A 52 -24.38 -2.05 18.06
CA PHE A 52 -23.06 -1.90 17.45
C PHE A 52 -22.43 -3.26 17.10
N PHE A 53 -22.41 -4.18 18.07
CA PHE A 53 -21.98 -5.59 17.94
C PHE A 53 -23.15 -6.52 18.28
N ILE A 54 -23.25 -7.69 17.63
CA ILE A 54 -24.23 -8.73 17.93
C ILE A 54 -23.53 -10.08 18.09
N ASP A 55 -23.65 -10.68 19.29
CA ASP A 55 -23.06 -11.97 19.70
C ASP A 55 -21.52 -12.09 19.64
N GLY A 56 -20.82 -11.14 19.00
CA GLY A 56 -19.36 -11.02 18.99
C GLY A 56 -18.90 -9.99 17.96
N VAL A 57 -17.76 -10.27 17.33
CA VAL A 57 -17.44 -9.85 15.96
C VAL A 57 -16.72 -11.01 15.29
N GLU A 58 -17.23 -11.48 14.15
CA GLU A 58 -16.63 -12.56 13.37
C GLU A 58 -16.25 -12.08 11.97
N PRO A 59 -15.28 -12.73 11.28
CA PRO A 59 -15.00 -12.45 9.87
C PRO A 59 -16.24 -12.56 8.98
N ASN A 60 -17.18 -13.46 9.32
CA ASN A 60 -18.40 -13.73 8.57
C ASN A 60 -19.50 -12.66 8.70
N ASP A 61 -19.37 -11.73 9.64
CA ASP A 61 -20.21 -10.54 9.67
C ASP A 61 -19.91 -9.61 8.49
N ILE A 62 -18.71 -9.70 7.91
CA ILE A 62 -18.19 -8.67 7.02
C ILE A 62 -18.62 -8.89 5.57
N LYS A 63 -19.33 -7.89 5.01
CA LYS A 63 -19.65 -7.78 3.58
C LYS A 63 -19.32 -6.38 3.06
N GLN A 64 -18.42 -6.33 2.08
CA GLN A 64 -18.10 -5.13 1.31
C GLN A 64 -19.30 -4.62 0.51
N GLY A 65 -19.44 -3.29 0.36
CA GLY A 65 -20.44 -2.66 -0.49
C GLY A 65 -19.89 -2.09 -1.80
N GLY A 66 -20.50 -1.03 -2.30
CA GLY A 66 -20.23 -0.43 -3.62
C GLY A 66 -19.00 0.50 -3.72
N VAL A 67 -17.96 0.28 -2.92
CA VAL A 67 -16.67 1.02 -2.98
C VAL A 67 -15.51 0.02 -3.17
N GLY A 68 -14.44 0.43 -3.85
CA GLY A 68 -13.29 -0.41 -4.19
C GLY A 68 -12.27 -0.60 -3.06
N ASP A 69 -12.72 -0.63 -1.82
CA ASP A 69 -11.92 -0.64 -0.59
C ASP A 69 -11.58 -2.05 -0.06
N CYS A 70 -11.61 -3.06 -0.93
CA CYS A 70 -11.55 -4.48 -0.55
C CYS A 70 -10.35 -4.83 0.35
N TRP A 71 -9.22 -4.14 0.17
CA TRP A 71 -8.03 -4.19 1.02
C TRP A 71 -8.32 -3.85 2.48
N PHE A 72 -9.10 -2.80 2.75
CA PHE A 72 -9.50 -2.38 4.09
C PHE A 72 -10.53 -3.35 4.67
N ILE A 73 -11.54 -3.76 3.89
CA ILE A 73 -12.55 -4.73 4.34
C ILE A 73 -11.94 -6.11 4.62
N ALA A 74 -10.94 -6.53 3.83
CA ALA A 74 -10.14 -7.73 4.08
C ALA A 74 -9.24 -7.56 5.31
N SER A 75 -8.69 -6.37 5.57
CA SER A 75 -7.95 -6.10 6.82
C SER A 75 -8.84 -6.29 8.06
N LEU A 76 -10.08 -5.76 8.04
CA LEU A 76 -11.04 -5.92 9.12
C LEU A 76 -11.37 -7.40 9.39
N ALA A 77 -11.46 -8.23 8.35
CA ALA A 77 -11.71 -9.66 8.49
C ALA A 77 -10.51 -10.46 9.06
N VAL A 78 -9.27 -9.94 8.97
CA VAL A 78 -8.13 -10.47 9.73
C VAL A 78 -8.20 -9.98 11.19
N ILE A 79 -8.56 -8.72 11.40
CA ILE A 79 -8.61 -8.07 12.72
C ILE A 79 -9.68 -8.68 13.64
N THR A 80 -10.87 -9.01 13.14
CA THR A 80 -11.93 -9.67 13.94
C THR A 80 -11.53 -11.05 14.44
N ASN A 81 -10.55 -11.70 13.81
CA ASN A 81 -9.99 -12.98 14.26
C ASN A 81 -9.03 -12.83 15.46
N ILE A 82 -8.70 -11.59 15.88
CA ILE A 82 -7.92 -11.30 17.07
C ILE A 82 -8.85 -10.85 18.20
N PRO A 83 -9.00 -11.64 19.29
CA PRO A 83 -9.95 -11.35 20.35
C PRO A 83 -9.80 -9.91 20.89
N LYS A 84 -10.88 -9.14 20.75
CA LYS A 84 -11.03 -7.73 21.19
C LYS A 84 -10.19 -6.68 20.45
N LEU A 85 -9.41 -7.03 19.42
CA LEU A 85 -8.60 -6.03 18.73
C LEU A 85 -9.46 -4.94 18.07
N LEU A 86 -10.57 -5.34 17.44
CA LEU A 86 -11.56 -4.41 16.88
C LEU A 86 -12.23 -3.53 17.97
N GLU A 87 -12.40 -4.03 19.21
CA GLU A 87 -12.95 -3.26 20.32
C GLU A 87 -12.03 -2.08 20.71
N THR A 88 -10.70 -2.20 20.52
CA THR A 88 -9.76 -1.11 20.83
C THR A 88 -9.81 0.05 19.84
N ILE A 89 -10.35 -0.18 18.63
CA ILE A 89 -10.53 0.87 17.61
C ILE A 89 -11.67 1.80 18.02
N CYS A 90 -12.83 1.25 18.42
CA CYS A 90 -14.03 2.01 18.78
C CYS A 90 -13.99 2.43 20.27
N VAL A 91 -13.08 3.34 20.60
CA VAL A 91 -12.74 3.75 21.97
C VAL A 91 -13.89 4.33 22.80
N ALA A 92 -14.92 4.91 22.16
CA ALA A 92 -16.09 5.47 22.84
C ALA A 92 -17.30 5.56 21.90
N ARG A 93 -18.51 5.29 22.42
CA ARG A 93 -19.76 5.51 21.67
C ARG A 93 -20.95 5.78 22.58
N ASP A 94 -21.95 6.44 22.00
CA ASP A 94 -23.28 6.65 22.58
C ASP A 94 -24.29 6.44 21.44
N GLU A 95 -24.95 5.27 21.48
CA GLU A 95 -25.83 4.78 20.41
C GLU A 95 -27.19 5.52 20.41
N ASP A 96 -27.66 5.98 21.58
CA ASP A 96 -28.86 6.80 21.72
C ASP A 96 -28.65 8.20 21.14
N VAL A 97 -27.51 8.84 21.40
CA VAL A 97 -27.10 10.11 20.76
C VAL A 97 -26.61 9.90 19.32
N GLY A 98 -26.23 8.69 18.94
CA GLY A 98 -25.71 8.38 17.60
C GLY A 98 -24.36 9.05 17.33
N VAL A 99 -23.42 8.93 18.27
CA VAL A 99 -22.03 9.40 18.16
C VAL A 99 -21.05 8.28 18.46
N TYR A 100 -20.01 8.18 17.63
CA TYR A 100 -18.99 7.13 17.72
C TYR A 100 -17.60 7.75 17.54
N GLY A 101 -16.68 7.40 18.44
CA GLY A 101 -15.27 7.77 18.40
C GLY A 101 -14.42 6.55 18.04
N PHE A 102 -13.54 6.73 17.07
CA PHE A 102 -12.60 5.72 16.58
C PHE A 102 -11.16 6.25 16.67
N ILE A 103 -10.19 5.35 16.76
CA ILE A 103 -8.76 5.66 16.57
C ILE A 103 -8.21 4.85 15.40
N PHE A 104 -7.33 5.47 14.62
CA PHE A 104 -6.57 4.82 13.55
C PHE A 104 -5.10 5.24 13.68
N PHE A 105 -4.17 4.35 13.37
CA PHE A 105 -2.77 4.71 13.21
C PHE A 105 -2.59 5.32 11.83
N LYS A 106 -2.02 6.52 11.73
CA LYS A 106 -1.81 7.17 10.42
C LYS A 106 -0.58 8.07 10.46
N ASP A 107 0.24 7.98 9.41
CA ASP A 107 1.49 8.74 9.25
C ASP A 107 2.41 8.67 10.50
N GLY A 108 2.37 7.56 11.25
CA GLY A 108 3.22 7.31 12.43
C GLY A 108 2.63 7.70 13.80
N ASP A 109 1.44 8.30 13.88
CA ASP A 109 0.78 8.69 15.15
C ASP A 109 -0.64 8.10 15.23
N TRP A 110 -1.22 8.04 16.43
CA TRP A 110 -2.62 7.60 16.60
C TRP A 110 -3.58 8.79 16.47
N VAL A 111 -4.39 8.77 15.41
CA VAL A 111 -5.36 9.81 15.07
C VAL A 111 -6.77 9.40 15.53
N SER A 112 -7.37 10.18 16.41
CA SER A 112 -8.78 10.01 16.80
C SER A 112 -9.73 10.71 15.84
N THR A 113 -10.82 10.06 15.46
CA THR A 113 -11.92 10.62 14.67
C THR A 113 -13.25 10.41 15.37
N VAL A 114 -14.21 11.31 15.16
CA VAL A 114 -15.58 11.21 15.71
C VAL A 114 -16.59 11.43 14.59
N ILE A 115 -17.59 10.55 14.51
CA ILE A 115 -18.65 10.55 13.48
C ILE A 115 -20.06 10.46 14.10
N ASP A 116 -21.09 10.76 13.29
CA ASP A 116 -22.49 10.51 13.61
C ASP A 116 -23.08 9.24 12.96
N ASP A 117 -24.30 8.87 13.34
CA ASP A 117 -25.03 7.70 12.84
C ASP A 117 -25.68 7.84 11.43
N GLN A 118 -25.34 8.87 10.64
CA GLN A 118 -25.79 8.99 9.24
C GLN A 118 -24.96 8.11 8.30
N LEU A 119 -25.61 7.35 7.43
CA LEU A 119 -24.98 6.45 6.45
C LEU A 119 -25.56 6.64 5.05
N PHE A 120 -24.76 6.34 4.03
CA PHE A 120 -25.21 6.31 2.64
C PHE A 120 -26.02 5.05 2.35
N THR A 121 -27.17 5.24 1.72
CA THR A 121 -28.09 4.17 1.35
C THR A 121 -28.50 4.29 -0.11
N SER A 122 -28.74 3.14 -0.74
CA SER A 122 -29.34 3.06 -2.06
C SER A 122 -30.88 3.06 -1.92
N GLY A 123 -31.57 2.30 -2.77
CA GLY A 123 -33.02 2.15 -2.71
C GLY A 123 -33.51 1.41 -1.46
N LYS A 124 -34.84 1.23 -1.40
CA LYS A 124 -35.48 0.31 -0.46
C LYS A 124 -35.59 -1.07 -1.10
N ASP A 125 -35.45 -2.13 -0.29
CA ASP A 125 -35.83 -3.49 -0.69
C ASP A 125 -37.36 -3.66 -0.75
N ASP A 126 -37.82 -4.84 -1.17
CA ASP A 126 -39.24 -5.22 -1.23
C ASP A 126 -39.96 -5.15 0.14
N LYS A 127 -39.20 -5.11 1.25
CA LYS A 127 -39.71 -4.95 2.62
C LYS A 127 -39.80 -3.49 3.05
N GLY A 128 -39.38 -2.55 2.19
CA GLY A 128 -39.35 -1.11 2.46
C GLY A 128 -38.13 -0.66 3.28
N ILE A 129 -37.10 -1.49 3.44
CA ILE A 129 -35.90 -1.21 4.25
C ILE A 129 -34.81 -0.63 3.34
N PHE A 130 -34.22 0.50 3.73
CA PHE A 130 -33.11 1.11 2.99
C PHE A 130 -31.90 0.18 3.00
N GLN A 131 -31.34 -0.11 1.82
CA GLN A 131 -30.10 -0.89 1.71
C GLN A 131 -28.90 0.04 1.81
N LEU A 132 -27.86 -0.35 2.56
CA LEU A 132 -26.60 0.41 2.63
C LEU A 132 -25.92 0.44 1.25
N THR A 133 -25.28 1.55 0.90
CA THR A 133 -24.52 1.66 -0.37
C THR A 133 -23.13 1.04 -0.23
N PHE A 134 -22.54 1.13 0.96
CA PHE A 134 -21.18 0.69 1.27
C PHE A 134 -21.22 -0.49 2.27
N ALA A 135 -20.12 -0.85 2.90
CA ALA A 135 -19.98 -2.10 3.67
C ALA A 135 -21.03 -2.24 4.78
N HIS A 136 -21.49 -3.47 4.99
CA HIS A 136 -22.56 -3.77 5.92
C HIS A 136 -22.39 -5.13 6.59
N CYS A 137 -22.93 -5.27 7.80
CA CYS A 137 -22.90 -6.55 8.50
C CYS A 137 -23.82 -7.59 7.82
N SER A 138 -23.53 -8.88 8.03
CA SER A 138 -24.41 -9.99 7.62
C SER A 138 -25.76 -9.96 8.34
N ASN A 139 -25.83 -9.35 9.52
CA ASN A 139 -27.05 -9.10 10.28
C ASN A 139 -27.59 -7.68 10.01
N GLU A 140 -28.84 -7.54 9.53
CA GLU A 140 -29.48 -6.24 9.23
C GLU A 140 -29.62 -5.27 10.42
N ASN A 141 -29.27 -5.70 11.63
CA ASN A 141 -29.31 -4.90 12.85
C ASN A 141 -27.94 -4.65 13.51
N GLU A 142 -26.87 -5.24 12.98
CA GLU A 142 -25.50 -4.94 13.43
C GLU A 142 -24.92 -3.77 12.62
N THR A 143 -24.12 -2.92 13.27
CA THR A 143 -23.78 -1.59 12.73
C THR A 143 -22.32 -1.17 12.83
N TRP A 144 -21.43 -1.98 13.42
CA TRP A 144 -20.01 -1.59 13.55
C TRP A 144 -19.33 -1.37 12.20
N LEU A 145 -19.57 -2.23 11.20
CA LEU A 145 -18.88 -2.21 9.91
C LEU A 145 -19.14 -0.93 9.08
N PRO A 146 -20.39 -0.51 8.81
CA PRO A 146 -20.63 0.76 8.10
C PRO A 146 -20.14 1.99 8.89
N LEU A 147 -20.04 1.90 10.22
CA LEU A 147 -19.54 3.00 11.05
C LEU A 147 -18.00 3.09 11.04
N ILE A 148 -17.27 1.97 11.12
CA ILE A 148 -15.81 1.99 11.04
C ILE A 148 -15.33 2.35 9.63
N GLU A 149 -16.01 1.87 8.58
CA GLU A 149 -15.78 2.26 7.20
C GLU A 149 -16.01 3.77 7.00
N LYS A 150 -17.12 4.32 7.50
CA LYS A 150 -17.35 5.78 7.48
C LYS A 150 -16.28 6.56 8.26
N ALA A 151 -15.85 6.05 9.41
CA ALA A 151 -14.82 6.70 10.22
C ALA A 151 -13.47 6.72 9.49
N TYR A 152 -13.13 5.63 8.81
CA TYR A 152 -11.96 5.51 7.95
C TYR A 152 -12.05 6.45 6.74
N ALA A 153 -13.17 6.46 6.02
CA ALA A 153 -13.45 7.40 4.94
C ALA A 153 -13.37 8.87 5.39
N LYS A 154 -13.76 9.22 6.64
CA LYS A 154 -13.55 10.56 7.21
C LYS A 154 -12.05 10.88 7.42
N VAL A 155 -11.26 9.95 7.98
CA VAL A 155 -9.80 10.11 8.15
C VAL A 155 -9.10 10.24 6.79
N HIS A 156 -9.56 9.49 5.80
CA HIS A 156 -9.14 9.55 4.40
C HIS A 156 -9.84 10.65 3.57
N GLY A 157 -10.66 11.48 4.23
CA GLY A 157 -11.34 12.66 3.69
C GLY A 157 -12.57 12.43 2.81
N ASP A 158 -12.67 11.33 2.06
CA ASP A 158 -13.88 10.91 1.31
C ASP A 158 -13.88 9.40 1.00
N TYR A 159 -15.04 8.86 0.60
CA TYR A 159 -15.22 7.44 0.26
C TYR A 159 -14.45 7.00 -1.00
N GLU A 160 -14.32 7.85 -2.02
CA GLU A 160 -13.53 7.53 -3.21
C GLU A 160 -12.03 7.37 -2.88
N SER A 161 -11.53 8.03 -1.83
CA SER A 161 -10.13 7.97 -1.38
C SER A 161 -9.73 6.67 -0.70
N ILE A 162 -10.68 5.87 -0.20
CA ILE A 162 -10.40 4.51 0.31
C ILE A 162 -10.50 3.44 -0.77
N SER A 163 -10.85 3.80 -2.02
CA SER A 163 -10.82 2.88 -3.16
C SER A 163 -9.38 2.59 -3.58
N GLY A 164 -9.00 1.31 -3.61
CA GLY A 164 -7.63 0.84 -3.88
C GLY A 164 -6.67 0.97 -2.69
N GLY A 165 -5.74 0.02 -2.56
CA GLY A 165 -4.78 -0.10 -1.46
C GLY A 165 -4.34 -1.55 -1.23
N TRP A 166 -3.49 -1.78 -0.24
CA TRP A 166 -2.95 -3.10 0.09
C TRP A 166 -3.49 -3.63 1.42
N THR A 167 -3.76 -4.94 1.55
CA THR A 167 -4.37 -5.49 2.78
C THR A 167 -3.53 -5.17 4.01
N GLY A 168 -2.20 -5.19 3.87
CA GLY A 168 -1.28 -4.84 4.94
C GLY A 168 -1.35 -3.38 5.39
N GLU A 169 -1.68 -2.43 4.50
CA GLU A 169 -1.85 -1.01 4.85
C GLU A 169 -3.06 -0.82 5.78
N GLY A 170 -4.19 -1.45 5.46
CA GLY A 170 -5.37 -1.42 6.33
C GLY A 170 -5.09 -2.07 7.70
N ILE A 171 -4.25 -3.12 7.74
CA ILE A 171 -3.82 -3.72 9.00
C ILE A 171 -2.88 -2.77 9.78
N GLU A 172 -1.90 -2.11 9.14
CA GLU A 172 -1.07 -1.08 9.79
C GLU A 172 -1.95 0.01 10.41
N ASP A 173 -2.92 0.53 9.65
CA ASP A 173 -3.75 1.67 10.06
C ASP A 173 -4.74 1.35 11.18
N ILE A 174 -4.98 0.07 11.43
CA ILE A 174 -5.77 -0.43 12.55
C ILE A 174 -4.90 -0.74 13.78
N THR A 175 -3.62 -1.08 13.60
CA THR A 175 -2.82 -1.75 14.67
C THR A 175 -1.54 -1.03 15.10
N GLY A 176 -1.01 -0.12 14.30
CA GLY A 176 0.37 0.36 14.46
C GLY A 176 1.43 -0.72 14.18
N GLY A 177 1.05 -1.79 13.49
CA GLY A 177 1.97 -2.80 12.97
C GLY A 177 2.83 -2.30 11.80
N VAL A 178 3.62 -3.18 11.21
CA VAL A 178 4.42 -2.89 10.00
C VAL A 178 4.21 -3.96 8.94
N TYR A 179 3.75 -3.57 7.74
CA TYR A 179 3.52 -4.51 6.64
C TYR A 179 4.73 -4.70 5.71
N THR A 180 4.82 -5.91 5.17
CA THR A 180 5.70 -6.24 4.05
C THR A 180 4.95 -7.15 3.08
N LEU A 181 4.66 -6.62 1.89
CA LEU A 181 4.20 -7.40 0.74
C LEU A 181 5.33 -8.31 0.23
N GLN A 182 5.03 -9.52 -0.24
CA GLN A 182 6.01 -10.42 -0.85
C GLN A 182 5.38 -11.24 -1.98
N PHE A 183 6.08 -11.43 -3.10
CA PHE A 183 5.68 -12.39 -4.12
C PHE A 183 5.79 -13.83 -3.62
N THR A 184 4.79 -14.66 -3.91
CA THR A 184 4.81 -16.11 -3.60
C THR A 184 5.94 -16.84 -4.33
N ASN A 185 6.18 -16.45 -5.60
CA ASN A 185 7.26 -16.97 -6.42
C ASN A 185 8.68 -16.63 -5.90
N ASP A 186 8.83 -15.61 -5.04
CA ASP A 186 10.10 -15.26 -4.37
C ASP A 186 10.35 -16.10 -3.08
N ILE A 187 9.47 -17.05 -2.74
CA ILE A 187 9.61 -17.89 -1.54
C ILE A 187 10.65 -19.00 -1.76
N LEU A 188 11.92 -18.66 -1.52
CA LEU A 188 13.08 -19.55 -1.66
C LEU A 188 12.98 -20.88 -0.87
N ASN A 189 12.29 -20.89 0.26
CA ASN A 189 12.12 -22.09 1.09
C ASN A 189 10.67 -22.21 1.58
N LYS A 190 9.88 -23.04 0.88
CA LYS A 190 8.46 -23.29 1.15
C LYS A 190 8.23 -23.82 2.59
N ASP A 191 9.10 -24.66 3.15
CA ASP A 191 8.95 -25.16 4.53
C ASP A 191 9.27 -24.12 5.60
N LYS A 192 10.32 -23.33 5.41
CA LYS A 192 10.65 -22.23 6.33
C LYS A 192 9.52 -21.20 6.33
N PHE A 193 9.01 -20.81 5.16
CA PHE A 193 7.90 -19.86 5.07
C PHE A 193 6.63 -20.34 5.78
N TRP A 194 6.30 -21.62 5.65
CA TRP A 194 5.17 -22.22 6.36
C TRP A 194 5.31 -22.11 7.90
N ASN A 195 6.49 -22.45 8.45
CA ASN A 195 6.69 -22.46 9.89
C ASN A 195 6.99 -21.08 10.50
N ASP A 196 7.69 -20.20 9.78
CA ASP A 196 8.10 -18.89 10.29
C ASP A 196 7.05 -17.78 10.03
N VAL A 197 6.25 -17.90 8.96
CA VAL A 197 5.23 -16.90 8.58
C VAL A 197 3.83 -17.44 8.81
N LEU A 198 3.42 -18.49 8.08
CA LEU A 198 2.01 -18.89 8.00
C LEU A 198 1.49 -19.51 9.31
N LYS A 199 2.30 -20.29 10.05
CA LYS A 199 1.95 -20.77 11.40
C LYS A 199 1.81 -19.69 12.46
N ASN A 200 2.35 -18.49 12.21
CA ASN A 200 2.32 -17.37 13.15
C ASN A 200 1.18 -16.36 12.85
N VAL A 201 0.29 -16.69 11.90
CA VAL A 201 -0.97 -15.97 11.69
C VAL A 201 -1.75 -15.85 13.00
N ASN A 202 -2.28 -14.66 13.27
CA ASN A 202 -2.98 -14.27 14.51
C ASN A 202 -2.15 -14.30 15.81
N THR A 203 -0.83 -14.51 15.76
CA THR A 203 0.02 -14.50 16.95
C THR A 203 0.93 -13.26 17.00
N ASN A 204 1.79 -13.09 15.99
CA ASN A 204 2.60 -11.88 15.80
C ASN A 204 2.60 -11.37 14.34
N LEU A 205 1.85 -12.04 13.47
CA LEU A 205 1.67 -11.71 12.07
C LEU A 205 0.18 -11.77 11.71
N LEU A 206 -0.29 -10.75 10.99
CA LEU A 206 -1.61 -10.68 10.37
C LEU A 206 -1.43 -10.69 8.84
N LEU A 207 -2.24 -11.48 8.14
CA LEU A 207 -1.90 -11.92 6.78
C LEU A 207 -3.06 -11.70 5.78
N GLY A 208 -2.72 -11.20 4.60
CA GLY A 208 -3.63 -11.11 3.45
C GLY A 208 -2.97 -11.65 2.19
N CYS A 209 -3.74 -11.87 1.12
CA CYS A 209 -3.21 -12.26 -0.19
C CYS A 209 -4.01 -11.65 -1.34
N VAL A 210 -3.35 -11.56 -2.49
CA VAL A 210 -3.93 -11.03 -3.72
C VAL A 210 -3.36 -11.79 -4.93
N ARG A 211 -4.22 -11.99 -5.92
CA ARG A 211 -3.92 -12.58 -7.22
C ARG A 211 -4.07 -11.50 -8.27
N PHE A 212 -3.14 -11.39 -9.21
CA PHE A 212 -3.17 -10.37 -10.26
C PHE A 212 -3.57 -10.96 -11.61
N GLU A 213 -4.40 -10.21 -12.34
CA GLU A 213 -4.71 -10.47 -13.75
C GLU A 213 -4.49 -9.19 -14.53
N PHE A 214 -3.64 -9.26 -15.57
CA PHE A 214 -3.19 -8.12 -16.36
C PHE A 214 -3.97 -7.95 -17.67
N SER A 215 -4.95 -8.81 -17.96
CA SER A 215 -5.82 -8.71 -19.14
C SER A 215 -7.25 -8.30 -18.78
N ASP A 216 -7.93 -7.60 -19.71
CA ASP A 216 -9.30 -7.06 -19.57
C ASP A 216 -10.41 -8.14 -19.58
N LYS A 217 -10.12 -9.33 -19.03
CA LYS A 217 -11.05 -10.46 -18.97
C LYS A 217 -11.91 -10.42 -17.71
N ASP A 218 -12.88 -11.34 -17.64
CA ASP A 218 -13.70 -11.53 -16.45
C ASP A 218 -12.84 -11.63 -15.19
N ILE A 219 -13.07 -10.70 -14.26
CA ILE A 219 -12.32 -10.59 -13.01
C ILE A 219 -12.51 -11.84 -12.13
N LYS A 220 -13.61 -12.58 -12.34
CA LYS A 220 -13.87 -13.88 -11.71
C LYS A 220 -13.16 -15.00 -12.47
N ASP A 221 -12.14 -15.56 -11.83
CA ASP A 221 -11.29 -16.62 -12.39
C ASP A 221 -12.01 -17.98 -12.48
N LEU A 222 -11.47 -18.87 -13.31
CA LEU A 222 -11.93 -20.24 -13.54
C LEU A 222 -11.94 -21.10 -12.25
N LYS A 223 -11.09 -20.79 -11.26
CA LYS A 223 -11.10 -21.43 -9.94
C LYS A 223 -12.05 -20.76 -8.93
N GLY A 224 -12.92 -19.87 -9.39
CA GLY A 224 -14.01 -19.26 -8.60
C GLY A 224 -13.66 -17.98 -7.84
N THR A 225 -12.39 -17.69 -7.59
CA THR A 225 -11.97 -16.46 -6.89
C THR A 225 -11.99 -15.22 -7.81
N ILE A 226 -11.73 -14.04 -7.25
CA ILE A 226 -11.68 -12.76 -7.95
C ILE A 226 -10.22 -12.29 -8.03
N SER A 227 -9.72 -12.00 -9.24
CA SER A 227 -8.41 -11.38 -9.46
C SER A 227 -8.43 -9.88 -9.14
N ASN A 228 -7.27 -9.26 -8.92
CA ASN A 228 -7.12 -7.84 -8.59
C ASN A 228 -7.94 -7.41 -7.35
N HIS A 229 -8.14 -8.35 -6.42
CA HIS A 229 -9.01 -8.22 -5.25
C HIS A 229 -8.32 -8.81 -4.01
N ALA A 230 -8.53 -8.18 -2.85
CA ALA A 230 -7.86 -8.55 -1.60
C ALA A 230 -8.60 -9.67 -0.86
N TYR A 231 -7.85 -10.62 -0.31
CA TYR A 231 -8.36 -11.74 0.49
C TYR A 231 -7.65 -11.81 1.85
N SER A 232 -8.39 -12.21 2.88
CA SER A 232 -7.89 -12.36 4.26
C SER A 232 -7.38 -13.79 4.48
N ILE A 233 -6.14 -13.99 4.92
CA ILE A 233 -5.69 -15.31 5.40
C ILE A 233 -6.06 -15.42 6.87
N LEU A 234 -7.15 -16.14 7.17
CA LEU A 234 -7.70 -16.19 8.51
C LEU A 234 -6.91 -17.10 9.44
N ARG A 235 -6.57 -18.33 9.03
CA ARG A 235 -5.79 -19.26 9.87
C ARG A 235 -5.14 -20.38 9.07
N THR A 236 -4.15 -21.04 9.68
CA THR A 236 -3.55 -22.28 9.19
C THR A 236 -3.99 -23.50 9.99
N ALA A 237 -3.90 -24.67 9.37
CA ALA A 237 -4.02 -25.97 10.03
C ALA A 237 -3.07 -27.00 9.42
N GLU A 238 -2.73 -28.02 10.20
CA GLU A 238 -2.09 -29.26 9.73
C GLU A 238 -3.02 -30.44 10.06
N THR A 239 -3.28 -31.30 9.08
CA THR A 239 -4.04 -32.54 9.28
C THR A 239 -3.15 -33.63 9.90
N ASP A 240 -3.76 -34.69 10.45
CA ASP A 240 -3.00 -35.79 11.06
C ASP A 240 -2.23 -36.63 10.03
N ASP A 241 -2.62 -36.54 8.75
CA ASP A 241 -1.88 -37.04 7.58
C ASP A 241 -0.90 -36.00 6.97
N GLY A 242 -0.65 -34.89 7.66
CA GLY A 242 0.42 -33.92 7.34
C GLY A 242 0.07 -32.88 6.27
N ILE A 243 -1.20 -32.78 5.84
CA ILE A 243 -1.63 -31.81 4.84
C ILE A 243 -1.69 -30.42 5.49
N LYS A 244 -1.00 -29.47 4.87
CA LYS A 244 -0.93 -28.06 5.26
C LYS A 244 -2.06 -27.28 4.59
N LEU A 245 -2.92 -26.65 5.37
CA LEU A 245 -4.14 -25.97 4.91
C LEU A 245 -4.21 -24.52 5.37
N LEU A 246 -4.69 -23.63 4.51
CA LEU A 246 -5.03 -22.25 4.85
C LEU A 246 -6.55 -22.07 4.74
N GLN A 247 -7.16 -21.38 5.72
CA GLN A 247 -8.49 -20.82 5.58
C GLN A 247 -8.37 -19.37 5.09
N ILE A 248 -9.02 -19.05 3.98
CA ILE A 248 -8.93 -17.75 3.31
C ILE A 248 -10.35 -17.20 3.08
N ARG A 249 -10.52 -15.88 3.21
CA ARG A 249 -11.83 -15.23 3.10
C ARG A 249 -11.89 -14.13 2.04
N ASN A 250 -12.97 -14.14 1.25
CA ASN A 250 -13.39 -13.05 0.38
C ASN A 250 -14.14 -11.97 1.19
N PRO A 251 -13.72 -10.68 1.18
CA PRO A 251 -14.43 -9.60 1.89
C PRO A 251 -15.85 -9.32 1.34
N TRP A 252 -16.21 -9.83 0.16
CA TRP A 252 -17.60 -9.78 -0.35
C TRP A 252 -18.56 -10.70 0.42
N GLY A 253 -18.03 -11.63 1.23
CA GLY A 253 -18.82 -12.62 1.96
C GLY A 253 -19.64 -13.57 1.07
N THR A 254 -19.13 -13.81 -0.14
CA THR A 254 -19.56 -14.78 -1.17
C THR A 254 -18.38 -15.02 -2.12
N THR A 255 -18.53 -15.93 -3.09
CA THR A 255 -17.62 -16.22 -4.20
C THR A 255 -16.25 -16.75 -3.77
N GLU A 256 -16.11 -18.07 -3.90
CA GLU A 256 -15.11 -18.89 -3.22
C GLU A 256 -14.29 -19.75 -4.19
N TRP A 257 -13.20 -20.33 -3.68
CA TRP A 257 -12.38 -21.34 -4.35
C TRP A 257 -13.18 -22.59 -4.71
N THR A 258 -13.00 -23.11 -5.93
CA THR A 258 -13.68 -24.33 -6.42
C THR A 258 -12.75 -25.55 -6.55
N GLY A 259 -11.51 -25.45 -6.07
CA GLY A 259 -10.53 -26.53 -6.11
C GLY A 259 -10.64 -27.52 -4.94
N ALA A 260 -9.55 -28.25 -4.65
CA ALA A 260 -9.49 -29.15 -3.50
C ALA A 260 -9.68 -28.36 -2.18
N TRP A 261 -10.40 -28.95 -1.22
CA TRP A 261 -10.81 -28.33 0.06
C TRP A 261 -11.79 -27.15 -0.04
N SER A 262 -12.33 -26.85 -1.22
CA SER A 262 -13.58 -26.10 -1.34
C SER A 262 -14.73 -26.79 -0.59
N ASP A 263 -15.81 -26.07 -0.32
CA ASP A 263 -16.99 -26.58 0.38
C ASP A 263 -17.55 -27.86 -0.25
N GLY A 264 -17.68 -27.91 -1.57
CA GLY A 264 -18.18 -29.10 -2.28
C GLY A 264 -17.18 -30.26 -2.39
N SER A 265 -15.98 -30.15 -1.81
CA SER A 265 -14.86 -31.04 -2.12
C SER A 265 -14.88 -32.36 -1.36
N LYS A 266 -14.43 -33.43 -2.04
CA LYS A 266 -14.39 -34.82 -1.56
C LYS A 266 -13.40 -35.08 -0.42
N GLU A 267 -12.51 -34.14 -0.14
CA GLU A 267 -11.47 -34.21 0.89
C GLU A 267 -12.04 -34.08 2.32
N TRP A 268 -13.27 -33.57 2.44
CA TRP A 268 -14.00 -33.44 3.69
C TRP A 268 -14.53 -34.77 4.21
N THR A 269 -14.19 -35.08 5.46
CA THR A 269 -14.80 -36.16 6.25
C THR A 269 -15.46 -35.55 7.51
N PRO A 270 -16.40 -36.25 8.18
CA PRO A 270 -17.03 -35.75 9.40
C PRO A 270 -16.02 -35.31 10.48
N GLU A 271 -14.93 -36.06 10.63
CA GLU A 271 -13.86 -35.77 11.59
C GLU A 271 -13.10 -34.50 11.20
N ARG A 272 -12.79 -34.33 9.90
CA ARG A 272 -12.10 -33.14 9.37
C ARG A 272 -12.96 -31.88 9.49
N MET A 273 -14.26 -31.96 9.20
CA MET A 273 -15.19 -30.83 9.34
C MET A 273 -15.28 -30.36 10.79
N ILE A 274 -15.38 -31.29 11.75
CA ILE A 274 -15.37 -30.97 13.20
C ILE A 274 -14.02 -30.39 13.62
N LYS A 275 -12.89 -31.04 13.28
CA LYS A 275 -11.54 -30.60 13.68
C LYS A 275 -11.18 -29.21 13.16
N LEU A 276 -11.61 -28.89 11.94
CA LEU A 276 -11.34 -27.59 11.31
C LEU A 276 -12.45 -26.55 11.55
N ASN A 277 -13.57 -26.91 12.19
CA ASN A 277 -14.78 -26.08 12.30
C ASN A 277 -15.19 -25.51 10.93
N HIS A 278 -15.28 -26.38 9.92
CA HIS A 278 -15.78 -26.04 8.60
C HIS A 278 -17.31 -26.20 8.56
N ARG A 279 -17.97 -25.34 7.79
CA ARG A 279 -19.41 -25.30 7.54
C ARG A 279 -19.61 -25.06 6.05
N PHE A 280 -20.59 -25.70 5.45
CA PHE A 280 -20.91 -25.49 4.04
C PHE A 280 -21.75 -24.22 3.84
N GLY A 281 -21.34 -23.36 2.91
CA GLY A 281 -22.16 -22.25 2.42
C GLY A 281 -21.33 -21.10 1.84
N ASP A 282 -21.88 -20.44 0.80
CA ASP A 282 -21.27 -19.28 0.13
C ASP A 282 -21.23 -18.05 1.07
N ASP A 283 -20.29 -18.06 2.03
CA ASP A 283 -20.05 -17.02 3.04
C ASP A 283 -18.73 -16.25 2.83
N GLY A 284 -17.99 -16.65 1.80
CA GLY A 284 -16.70 -16.14 1.37
C GLY A 284 -15.50 -16.94 1.89
N THR A 285 -15.68 -17.95 2.75
CA THR A 285 -14.60 -18.49 3.61
C THR A 285 -14.24 -19.96 3.33
N PHE A 286 -13.36 -20.17 2.36
CA PHE A 286 -12.92 -21.48 1.90
C PHE A 286 -11.61 -21.96 2.54
N TRP A 287 -11.30 -23.25 2.37
CA TRP A 287 -9.99 -23.83 2.64
C TRP A 287 -9.25 -24.17 1.35
N MET A 288 -7.91 -24.14 1.38
CA MET A 288 -7.07 -24.65 0.29
C MET A 288 -5.75 -25.24 0.80
N CYS A 289 -5.12 -26.09 -0.01
CA CYS A 289 -3.77 -26.62 0.25
C CYS A 289 -2.72 -25.50 0.21
N TYR A 290 -1.64 -25.65 0.99
CA TYR A 290 -0.51 -24.72 0.94
C TYR A 290 0.21 -24.72 -0.40
N ASP A 291 0.35 -25.86 -1.07
CA ASP A 291 0.95 -25.92 -2.40
C ASP A 291 0.07 -25.24 -3.46
N ASP A 292 -1.26 -25.47 -3.41
CA ASP A 292 -2.24 -24.71 -4.23
C ASP A 292 -2.15 -23.20 -3.95
N PHE A 293 -1.94 -22.78 -2.70
CA PHE A 293 -1.81 -21.36 -2.34
C PHE A 293 -0.59 -20.72 -3.01
N LEU A 294 0.58 -21.36 -2.91
CA LEU A 294 1.83 -20.85 -3.47
C LEU A 294 1.83 -20.78 -4.99
N ASP A 295 1.12 -21.71 -5.64
CA ASP A 295 1.08 -21.84 -7.09
C ASP A 295 -0.13 -21.08 -7.71
N TYR A 296 -0.96 -20.38 -6.89
CA TYR A 296 -2.17 -19.68 -7.34
C TYR A 296 -2.26 -18.19 -6.98
N TRP A 297 -1.81 -17.80 -5.78
CA TRP A 297 -1.75 -16.38 -5.38
C TRP A 297 -0.40 -15.80 -5.79
N ASP A 298 -0.39 -14.54 -6.22
CA ASP A 298 0.85 -13.89 -6.67
C ASP A 298 1.60 -13.21 -5.52
N MET A 299 0.87 -12.66 -4.55
CA MET A 299 1.45 -11.95 -3.42
C MET A 299 0.76 -12.25 -2.08
N ILE A 300 1.53 -12.07 -1.01
CA ILE A 300 1.08 -12.14 0.38
C ILE A 300 1.47 -10.85 1.14
N ASP A 301 0.47 -10.22 1.76
CA ASP A 301 0.63 -9.18 2.75
C ASP A 301 1.00 -9.80 4.10
N LYS A 302 2.05 -9.29 4.76
CA LYS A 302 2.46 -9.73 6.10
C LYS A 302 2.62 -8.52 7.01
N CYS A 303 1.67 -8.25 7.90
CA CYS A 303 1.78 -7.18 8.90
C CYS A 303 2.26 -7.76 10.23
N ARG A 304 3.43 -7.30 10.70
CA ARG A 304 3.95 -7.65 12.03
C ARG A 304 3.26 -6.80 13.10
N LEU A 305 2.75 -7.47 14.12
CA LEU A 305 2.27 -6.84 15.35
C LEU A 305 3.40 -6.64 16.36
N PHE A 306 3.25 -5.61 17.19
CA PHE A 306 4.17 -5.28 18.29
C PHE A 306 3.42 -5.32 19.63
N ASP A 307 3.90 -6.13 20.56
CA ASP A 307 3.41 -6.18 21.93
C ASP A 307 4.26 -5.29 22.86
N SER A 308 3.95 -5.30 24.16
CA SER A 308 4.67 -4.53 25.18
C SER A 308 6.12 -4.96 25.46
N SER A 309 6.66 -5.96 24.74
CA SER A 309 8.09 -6.29 24.77
C SER A 309 8.92 -5.43 23.79
N TRP A 310 8.27 -4.81 22.80
CA TRP A 310 8.92 -3.92 21.84
C TRP A 310 8.98 -2.48 22.35
N THR A 311 9.94 -1.71 21.85
CA THR A 311 10.02 -0.26 22.09
C THR A 311 10.11 0.47 20.76
N VAL A 312 9.09 1.30 20.48
CA VAL A 312 9.03 2.11 19.25
C VAL A 312 9.81 3.40 19.45
N TYR A 313 10.62 3.78 18.46
CA TYR A 313 11.31 5.07 18.39
C TYR A 313 10.97 5.72 17.05
N MET A 314 10.40 6.93 17.08
CA MET A 314 10.04 7.71 15.88
C MET A 314 10.68 9.10 15.93
N THR A 315 11.10 9.61 14.76
CA THR A 315 11.54 11.00 14.59
C THR A 315 11.30 11.44 13.14
N TRP A 316 10.83 12.67 12.97
CA TRP A 316 10.66 13.29 11.66
C TRP A 316 11.96 13.98 11.21
N ILE A 317 12.26 13.96 9.91
CA ILE A 317 13.37 14.74 9.32
C ILE A 317 12.90 15.49 8.07
N ASN A 318 13.26 16.77 7.98
CA ASN A 318 13.03 17.57 6.78
C ASN A 318 14.03 17.17 5.70
N TYR A 319 13.55 16.47 4.68
CA TYR A 319 14.38 15.88 3.64
C TYR A 319 14.42 16.78 2.38
N ASN A 320 15.43 17.65 2.28
CA ASN A 320 15.63 18.48 1.10
C ASN A 320 16.09 17.62 -0.10
N VAL A 321 15.16 17.26 -0.99
CA VAL A 321 15.38 16.37 -2.13
C VAL A 321 15.95 17.11 -3.36
N VAL A 322 17.16 17.65 -3.19
CA VAL A 322 18.09 17.89 -4.32
C VAL A 322 18.84 16.58 -4.64
N PRO A 323 19.43 16.39 -5.84
CA PRO A 323 19.72 15.06 -6.39
C PRO A 323 20.71 14.17 -5.60
N ARG A 324 21.39 14.71 -4.58
CA ARG A 324 21.78 13.92 -3.41
C ARG A 324 21.43 14.66 -2.12
N SER A 325 20.55 14.03 -1.36
CA SER A 325 20.10 14.43 -0.03
C SER A 325 21.18 14.18 1.04
N LYS A 326 20.97 14.76 2.24
CA LYS A 326 21.96 14.73 3.34
C LYS A 326 21.35 14.43 4.72
N GLY A 327 20.33 13.58 4.80
CA GLY A 327 19.78 13.13 6.09
C GLY A 327 20.27 11.72 6.44
N LYS A 328 20.53 11.48 7.73
CA LYS A 328 20.84 10.16 8.27
C LYS A 328 20.36 10.05 9.71
N PHE A 329 20.13 8.84 10.19
CA PHE A 329 19.91 8.56 11.60
C PHE A 329 21.12 7.85 12.19
N LYS A 330 21.48 8.15 13.43
CA LYS A 330 22.35 7.30 14.25
C LYS A 330 21.51 6.55 15.27
N ILE A 331 21.72 5.24 15.39
CA ILE A 331 21.22 4.42 16.50
C ILE A 331 22.39 3.88 17.32
N CYS A 332 22.25 3.90 18.65
CA CYS A 332 23.17 3.26 19.59
C CYS A 332 22.48 2.08 20.26
N LEU A 333 22.99 0.86 20.07
CA LEU A 333 22.45 -0.36 20.66
C LEU A 333 23.33 -0.81 21.85
N PRO A 334 22.78 -0.92 23.08
CA PRO A 334 23.56 -1.31 24.26
C PRO A 334 23.84 -2.82 24.31
N GLU A 335 23.03 -3.64 23.65
CA GLU A 335 23.11 -5.10 23.59
C GLU A 335 22.68 -5.60 22.19
N GLU A 336 22.54 -6.92 21.99
CA GLU A 336 22.00 -7.45 20.74
C GLU A 336 20.49 -7.26 20.67
N CYS A 337 20.02 -6.44 19.72
CA CYS A 337 18.62 -6.10 19.54
C CYS A 337 18.04 -6.73 18.27
N HIS A 338 16.77 -7.13 18.34
CA HIS A 338 15.95 -7.36 17.15
C HIS A 338 15.22 -6.06 16.80
N LEU A 339 15.30 -5.64 15.54
CA LEU A 339 14.84 -4.33 15.10
C LEU A 339 13.99 -4.47 13.84
N VAL A 340 12.87 -3.74 13.81
CA VAL A 340 12.17 -3.39 12.58
C VAL A 340 12.44 -1.92 12.34
N ILE A 341 13.15 -1.59 11.26
CA ILE A 341 13.43 -0.21 10.87
C ILE A 341 12.47 0.13 9.73
N VAL A 342 11.75 1.24 9.87
CA VAL A 342 10.78 1.73 8.88
C VAL A 342 11.21 3.10 8.41
N LEU A 343 11.05 3.35 7.12
CA LEU A 343 11.00 4.67 6.52
C LEU A 343 9.64 4.77 5.83
N GLN A 344 8.87 5.81 6.15
CA GLN A 344 7.49 5.99 5.69
C GLN A 344 7.38 7.37 5.03
N GLN A 345 6.58 7.47 3.96
CA GLN A 345 6.17 8.75 3.40
C GLN A 345 4.73 9.09 3.81
N PRO A 346 4.35 10.38 3.82
CA PRO A 346 2.95 10.79 3.95
C PRO A 346 2.09 10.20 2.82
N ASP A 347 0.86 9.82 3.16
CA ASP A 347 -0.11 9.12 2.31
C ASP A 347 -0.33 9.72 0.89
N ASP A 348 0.06 8.96 -0.14
CA ASP A 348 0.03 9.35 -1.56
C ASP A 348 -1.38 9.62 -2.11
N ARG A 349 -2.45 9.18 -1.42
CA ARG A 349 -3.85 9.50 -1.71
C ARG A 349 -4.14 11.00 -1.69
N TYR A 350 -3.26 11.80 -1.09
CA TYR A 350 -3.39 13.26 -0.93
C TYR A 350 -2.14 14.03 -1.33
N PHE A 351 -0.95 13.50 -1.05
CA PHE A 351 0.29 14.21 -1.33
C PHE A 351 0.74 14.04 -2.79
N CYS A 352 1.45 15.04 -3.31
CA CYS A 352 2.07 15.03 -4.62
C CYS A 352 3.56 14.70 -4.51
N ASP A 353 4.15 14.25 -5.62
CA ASP A 353 5.46 13.60 -5.73
C ASP A 353 5.46 12.19 -5.10
N GLU A 354 5.67 11.15 -5.92
CA GLU A 354 5.91 9.77 -5.48
C GLU A 354 7.40 9.43 -5.62
N PRO A 355 8.28 9.91 -4.72
CA PRO A 355 9.69 9.57 -4.79
C PRO A 355 9.90 8.10 -4.47
N LYS A 356 10.87 7.45 -5.13
CA LYS A 356 11.26 6.07 -4.77
C LYS A 356 12.33 6.13 -3.69
N TYR A 357 12.09 5.49 -2.55
CA TYR A 357 13.02 5.56 -1.43
C TYR A 357 13.47 4.18 -0.91
N ASP A 358 14.74 4.11 -0.52
CA ASP A 358 15.34 2.99 0.21
C ASP A 358 16.12 3.51 1.41
N PHE A 359 16.65 2.61 2.24
CA PHE A 359 17.65 2.97 3.23
C PHE A 359 18.71 1.88 3.37
N ARG A 360 19.90 2.29 3.80
CA ARG A 360 21.03 1.39 4.08
C ARG A 360 21.45 1.52 5.53
N ILE A 361 21.68 0.38 6.16
CA ILE A 361 22.20 0.27 7.52
C ILE A 361 23.70 0.03 7.42
N PHE A 362 24.48 0.97 7.95
CA PHE A 362 25.92 0.86 8.11
C PHE A 362 26.25 0.69 9.60
N LYS A 363 27.36 0.03 9.93
CA LYS A 363 27.98 0.22 11.24
C LYS A 363 28.68 1.59 11.27
N ASP A 364 28.70 2.28 12.40
CA ASP A 364 29.32 3.61 12.42
C ASP A 364 30.83 3.53 12.11
N GLY A 365 31.30 4.45 11.27
CA GLY A 365 32.65 4.44 10.69
C GLY A 365 32.88 3.49 9.49
N GLU A 366 31.96 2.57 9.15
CA GLU A 366 32.13 1.65 8.01
C GLU A 366 31.58 2.22 6.68
N THR A 367 32.24 1.87 5.56
CA THR A 367 31.81 2.26 4.20
C THR A 367 30.92 1.21 3.51
N SER A 368 30.85 0.00 4.05
CA SER A 368 29.98 -1.09 3.60
C SER A 368 28.66 -1.07 4.37
N TYR A 369 27.55 -1.20 3.66
CA TYR A 369 26.26 -1.43 4.31
C TYR A 369 26.16 -2.90 4.75
N LEU A 370 25.58 -3.14 5.92
CA LEU A 370 25.25 -4.47 6.45
C LEU A 370 23.94 -4.98 5.85
N ALA A 371 22.98 -4.06 5.66
CA ALA A 371 21.66 -4.34 5.13
C ALA A 371 21.14 -3.15 4.32
N ARG A 372 20.20 -3.43 3.40
CA ARG A 372 19.46 -2.45 2.62
C ARG A 372 17.99 -2.87 2.63
N SER A 373 17.08 -1.93 2.85
CA SER A 373 15.67 -2.19 2.59
C SER A 373 15.42 -2.47 1.10
N ARG A 374 14.35 -3.21 0.82
CA ARG A 374 13.87 -3.47 -0.53
C ARG A 374 12.36 -3.45 -0.48
N SER A 375 11.73 -2.54 -1.21
CA SER A 375 10.36 -2.81 -1.61
C SER A 375 10.42 -3.95 -2.62
N THR A 376 9.55 -4.93 -2.40
CA THR A 376 9.26 -6.06 -3.28
C THR A 376 8.42 -5.64 -4.47
N PHE A 377 7.61 -4.58 -4.35
CA PHE A 377 6.67 -4.15 -5.37
C PHE A 377 6.56 -2.64 -5.49
N ALA A 378 6.74 -2.11 -6.71
CA ALA A 378 6.87 -0.67 -6.95
C ALA A 378 5.62 0.16 -6.57
N PHE A 379 4.44 -0.46 -6.52
CA PHE A 379 3.16 0.18 -6.19
C PHE A 379 2.75 0.01 -4.71
N ALA A 380 3.56 -0.68 -3.90
CA ALA A 380 3.47 -0.68 -2.44
C ALA A 380 4.53 0.30 -1.92
N CYS A 381 4.19 1.59 -1.97
CA CYS A 381 5.16 2.69 -1.80
C CYS A 381 4.93 3.58 -0.57
N ARG A 382 3.90 3.30 0.24
CA ARG A 382 3.57 4.08 1.46
C ARG A 382 4.61 3.96 2.57
N SER A 383 5.18 2.77 2.75
CA SER A 383 6.30 2.53 3.65
C SER A 383 7.32 1.56 3.02
N ILE A 384 8.57 1.63 3.48
CA ILE A 384 9.60 0.62 3.23
C ILE A 384 10.26 0.27 4.56
N ASN A 385 10.47 -1.02 4.82
CA ASN A 385 11.03 -1.47 6.10
C ASN A 385 12.15 -2.50 5.92
N HIS A 386 12.78 -2.87 7.03
CA HIS A 386 13.68 -4.00 7.12
C HIS A 386 13.72 -4.56 8.55
N GLU A 387 13.45 -5.85 8.70
CA GLU A 387 13.60 -6.61 9.94
C GLU A 387 15.01 -7.22 10.03
N VAL A 388 15.75 -6.90 11.10
CA VAL A 388 17.17 -7.26 11.25
C VAL A 388 17.54 -7.48 12.71
N LYS A 389 18.44 -8.43 12.97
CA LYS A 389 19.09 -8.58 14.29
C LYS A 389 20.48 -7.97 14.24
N LEU A 390 20.80 -7.04 15.15
CA LEU A 390 22.09 -6.36 15.22
C LEU A 390 22.70 -6.52 16.63
N PRO A 391 24.00 -6.84 16.75
CA PRO A 391 24.69 -6.87 18.04
C PRO A 391 24.88 -5.46 18.62
N ALA A 392 25.39 -5.40 19.86
CA ALA A 392 25.73 -4.13 20.53
C ALA A 392 26.68 -3.27 19.68
N GLY A 393 26.38 -1.98 19.57
CA GLY A 393 27.21 -1.03 18.82
C GLY A 393 26.45 0.18 18.27
N ASP A 394 27.22 1.05 17.63
CA ASP A 394 26.72 2.23 16.92
C ASP A 394 26.48 1.91 15.44
N TYR A 395 25.33 2.33 14.93
CA TYR A 395 24.92 2.14 13.53
C TYR A 395 24.38 3.44 12.94
N VAL A 396 24.51 3.57 11.62
CA VAL A 396 24.02 4.71 10.85
C VAL A 396 23.04 4.19 9.80
N ILE A 397 21.79 4.66 9.88
CA ILE A 397 20.77 4.42 8.86
C ILE A 397 20.80 5.62 7.91
N VAL A 398 21.03 5.37 6.62
CA VAL A 398 21.07 6.42 5.59
C VAL A 398 19.88 6.19 4.64
N PRO A 399 18.82 7.02 4.74
CA PRO A 399 17.79 7.11 3.72
C PRO A 399 18.36 7.48 2.35
N HIS A 400 17.68 7.02 1.31
CA HIS A 400 17.93 7.34 -0.09
C HIS A 400 16.56 7.67 -0.69
N VAL A 401 16.47 8.74 -1.46
CA VAL A 401 15.21 9.24 -2.04
C VAL A 401 15.52 9.67 -3.46
N ASP A 402 15.04 8.91 -4.43
CA ASP A 402 15.15 9.15 -5.87
C ASP A 402 13.94 9.95 -6.38
N ARG A 403 14.23 10.95 -7.22
CA ARG A 403 13.24 11.73 -8.01
C ARG A 403 13.55 11.71 -9.51
N GLU A 404 14.71 11.20 -9.96
CA GLU A 404 15.12 11.16 -11.37
C GLU A 404 14.26 10.21 -12.22
N THR A 405 13.44 9.36 -11.58
CA THR A 405 12.44 8.51 -12.23
C THR A 405 11.10 9.20 -12.48
N ILE A 406 10.78 10.32 -11.80
CA ILE A 406 9.50 11.03 -12.00
C ILE A 406 9.52 11.82 -13.32
N GLU A 407 10.57 12.63 -13.55
CA GLU A 407 10.76 13.47 -14.74
C GLU A 407 10.71 12.70 -16.08
N LYS A 408 10.88 11.38 -16.05
CA LYS A 408 10.83 10.49 -17.23
C LYS A 408 9.51 9.74 -17.40
N SER A 409 8.68 9.64 -16.36
CA SER A 409 7.29 9.18 -16.50
C SER A 409 6.35 10.26 -17.03
N GLU A 410 6.74 11.54 -16.91
CA GLU A 410 5.90 12.68 -17.30
C GLU A 410 5.60 12.76 -18.81
N GLU A 411 6.43 12.17 -19.67
CA GLU A 411 6.24 12.13 -21.13
C GLU A 411 5.09 11.20 -21.60
N ASN A 412 4.54 10.35 -20.73
CA ASN A 412 3.43 9.47 -21.09
C ASN A 412 2.07 10.20 -21.10
N GLN A 413 1.65 10.57 -22.32
CA GLN A 413 0.30 10.65 -22.93
C GLN A 413 -0.95 11.20 -22.18
N GLU A 414 -0.96 11.41 -20.88
CA GLU A 414 -2.02 12.18 -20.20
C GLU A 414 -1.99 13.64 -20.65
N THR A 415 -3.16 14.23 -20.92
CA THR A 415 -3.22 15.64 -21.31
C THR A 415 -2.88 16.54 -20.12
N LYS A 416 -2.27 17.69 -20.40
CA LYS A 416 -1.96 18.68 -19.36
C LYS A 416 -3.18 19.07 -18.52
N GLN A 417 -4.36 19.11 -19.15
CA GLN A 417 -5.61 19.50 -18.49
C GLN A 417 -6.08 18.45 -17.46
N GLU A 418 -5.83 17.16 -17.71
CA GLU A 418 -6.10 16.09 -16.74
C GLU A 418 -5.13 16.21 -15.55
N LYS A 419 -3.81 16.31 -15.81
CA LYS A 419 -2.79 16.50 -14.76
C LYS A 419 -3.03 17.74 -13.88
N ASP A 420 -3.36 18.89 -14.50
CA ASP A 420 -3.69 20.12 -13.76
C ASP A 420 -4.93 19.91 -12.85
N SER A 421 -5.91 19.10 -13.28
CA SER A 421 -7.11 18.79 -12.47
C SER A 421 -6.84 17.81 -11.32
N GLU A 422 -6.03 16.77 -11.55
CA GLU A 422 -5.55 15.81 -10.53
C GLU A 422 -4.86 16.55 -9.37
N ILE A 423 -3.98 17.50 -9.72
CA ILE A 423 -3.21 18.30 -8.77
C ILE A 423 -4.10 19.27 -7.99
N GLU A 424 -5.13 19.87 -8.62
CA GLU A 424 -6.09 20.70 -7.90
C GLU A 424 -6.93 19.86 -6.92
N VAL A 425 -7.37 18.67 -7.35
CA VAL A 425 -8.09 17.70 -6.51
C VAL A 425 -7.24 17.30 -5.29
N LYS A 426 -6.01 16.81 -5.47
CA LYS A 426 -5.11 16.45 -4.36
C LYS A 426 -4.94 17.61 -3.36
N LYS A 427 -4.72 18.85 -3.83
CA LYS A 427 -4.62 20.05 -2.97
C LYS A 427 -5.89 20.40 -2.20
N ARG A 428 -7.08 20.19 -2.79
CA ARG A 428 -8.36 20.36 -2.09
C ARG A 428 -8.50 19.35 -0.94
N LYS A 429 -8.10 18.09 -1.16
CA LYS A 429 -8.10 17.03 -0.14
C LYS A 429 -7.09 17.29 0.97
N GLU A 430 -5.87 17.69 0.63
CA GLU A 430 -4.83 18.07 1.60
C GLU A 430 -5.35 19.16 2.55
N LYS A 431 -6.01 20.19 2.00
CA LYS A 431 -6.66 21.25 2.79
C LYS A 431 -7.81 20.71 3.65
N ARG A 432 -8.63 19.78 3.14
CA ARG A 432 -9.73 19.15 3.89
C ARG A 432 -9.20 18.33 5.06
N ILE A 433 -8.15 17.54 4.87
CA ILE A 433 -7.48 16.74 5.91
C ILE A 433 -6.80 17.64 6.96
N LYS A 434 -6.16 18.74 6.56
CA LYS A 434 -5.65 19.76 7.49
C LYS A 434 -6.73 20.47 8.30
N ASN A 435 -7.95 20.55 7.79
CA ASN A 435 -9.09 21.08 8.55
C ASN A 435 -9.70 20.03 9.50
N LEU A 436 -9.73 18.76 9.09
CA LEU A 436 -10.20 17.61 9.89
C LEU A 436 -9.26 17.28 11.05
N SER A 437 -7.95 17.25 10.79
CA SER A 437 -6.92 17.20 11.82
C SER A 437 -6.50 18.61 12.21
N HIS A 438 -7.22 19.20 13.17
CA HIS A 438 -6.86 20.47 13.79
C HIS A 438 -5.49 20.42 14.51
N GLU A 439 -4.88 19.24 14.64
CA GLU A 439 -3.53 19.04 15.16
C GLU A 439 -2.44 18.99 14.07
N TRP A 440 -2.77 18.87 12.77
CA TRP A 440 -1.81 18.53 11.70
C TRP A 440 -0.58 19.45 11.66
N GLU A 441 -0.78 20.77 11.72
CA GLU A 441 0.32 21.75 11.71
C GLU A 441 1.09 21.83 13.05
N LEU A 442 0.52 21.31 14.15
CA LEU A 442 1.18 21.15 15.44
C LEU A 442 1.96 19.82 15.56
N GLN A 443 1.49 18.76 14.91
CA GLN A 443 2.14 17.45 14.86
C GLN A 443 3.48 17.53 14.13
N LEU A 444 3.51 18.17 12.94
CA LEU A 444 4.71 18.33 12.11
C LEU A 444 5.84 19.16 12.75
N GLY A 445 5.56 19.92 13.83
CA GLY A 445 6.51 20.86 14.42
C GLY A 445 7.16 20.47 15.75
N LEU A 446 6.54 19.58 16.54
CA LEU A 446 6.86 19.49 17.99
C LEU A 446 6.87 18.09 18.64
N ARG A 447 6.47 17.00 17.95
CA ARG A 447 6.31 15.69 18.61
C ARG A 447 7.59 14.82 18.59
N VAL A 448 8.36 14.88 19.68
CA VAL A 448 9.37 13.86 20.04
C VAL A 448 8.76 12.93 21.09
N TYR A 449 8.43 11.69 20.70
CA TYR A 449 7.75 10.75 21.58
C TYR A 449 8.70 10.04 22.55
N SER A 450 8.73 10.58 23.78
CA SER A 450 9.27 10.01 25.03
C SER A 450 10.79 10.01 25.25
N LYS A 451 11.16 9.98 26.54
CA LYS A 451 12.51 9.71 27.05
C LYS A 451 12.50 8.32 27.68
N CYS A 452 13.24 7.37 27.12
CA CYS A 452 13.55 6.09 27.75
C CYS A 452 15.06 5.84 27.76
N THR A 453 15.53 4.98 28.66
CA THR A 453 16.97 4.75 28.90
C THR A 453 17.45 3.45 28.25
N GLY A 454 18.29 3.54 27.22
CA GLY A 454 19.00 2.40 26.66
C GLY A 454 19.51 2.67 25.24
N ILE A 455 18.57 2.84 24.32
CA ILE A 455 18.84 3.19 22.92
C ILE A 455 18.82 4.71 22.74
N LYS A 456 19.68 5.21 21.85
CA LYS A 456 19.61 6.59 21.35
C LYS A 456 19.25 6.56 19.87
N LEU A 457 18.38 7.47 19.44
CA LEU A 457 18.06 7.74 18.05
C LEU A 457 18.24 9.24 17.81
N GLU A 458 19.15 9.61 16.91
CA GLU A 458 19.47 11.01 16.58
C GLU A 458 19.38 11.22 15.07
N GLY A 459 18.53 12.15 14.63
CA GLY A 459 18.47 12.64 13.25
C GLY A 459 19.59 13.66 13.00
N LEU A 460 20.43 13.40 12.01
CA LEU A 460 21.66 14.15 11.75
C LEU A 460 21.77 14.58 10.27
N PRO A 461 22.36 15.75 9.99
CA PRO A 461 22.89 16.03 8.66
C PRO A 461 24.10 15.15 8.36
N GLY A 462 24.20 14.63 7.15
CA GLY A 462 25.34 13.83 6.69
C GLY A 462 25.17 13.28 5.29
N GLU A 463 26.28 13.14 4.57
CA GLU A 463 26.30 12.59 3.21
C GLU A 463 26.34 11.06 3.21
N PHE A 464 25.91 10.46 2.10
CA PHE A 464 26.05 9.03 1.84
C PHE A 464 27.52 8.59 2.00
N PRO A 465 27.84 7.49 2.72
CA PRO A 465 29.16 6.91 2.74
C PRO A 465 29.61 6.62 1.31
N LYS A 466 30.76 7.19 0.90
CA LYS A 466 31.34 6.92 -0.43
C LYS A 466 31.68 5.43 -0.50
N MET A 467 30.90 4.68 -1.28
CA MET A 467 31.29 3.33 -1.66
C MET A 467 32.67 3.40 -2.32
N LYS A 468 33.60 2.56 -1.84
CA LYS A 468 34.78 2.23 -2.65
C LYS A 468 34.27 1.41 -3.81
N ASP A 469 34.41 1.92 -5.03
CA ASP A 469 34.13 1.15 -6.23
C ASP A 469 34.98 -0.13 -6.19
N LYS A 470 34.34 -1.30 -6.20
CA LYS A 470 35.02 -2.56 -6.50
C LYS A 470 35.29 -2.62 -8.00
N LYS A 471 36.26 -1.83 -8.46
CA LYS A 471 36.86 -1.88 -9.79
C LYS A 471 38.27 -2.46 -9.73
N GLU A 472 38.37 -3.62 -9.12
CA GLU A 472 39.51 -4.54 -9.19
C GLU A 472 38.97 -5.96 -8.92
N ASP A 473 39.68 -6.97 -9.43
CA ASP A 473 39.35 -8.42 -9.40
C ASP A 473 38.19 -8.93 -10.30
N GLU A 474 37.76 -8.18 -11.31
CA GLU A 474 37.14 -8.77 -12.53
C GLU A 474 38.15 -8.82 -13.70
N LYS A 475 39.12 -9.72 -13.56
CA LYS A 475 39.93 -10.29 -14.66
C LYS A 475 40.15 -11.80 -14.44
N ALA A 476 39.07 -12.52 -14.19
CA ALA A 476 39.01 -13.95 -14.51
C ALA A 476 38.86 -14.08 -16.04
N GLU A 477 39.46 -15.13 -16.63
CA GLU A 477 39.53 -15.26 -18.08
C GLU A 477 38.21 -15.75 -18.68
N GLU A 478 37.58 -14.96 -19.56
CA GLU A 478 36.77 -15.54 -20.63
C GLU A 478 37.70 -16.28 -21.59
N LYS A 479 37.53 -17.60 -21.68
CA LYS A 479 38.13 -18.45 -22.71
C LYS A 479 37.04 -19.30 -23.35
N ASP A 480 36.64 -18.89 -24.55
CA ASP A 480 35.71 -19.65 -25.38
C ASP A 480 36.32 -21.00 -25.77
N PRO A 481 35.57 -22.12 -25.71
CA PRO A 481 36.12 -23.45 -25.96
C PRO A 481 35.94 -23.89 -27.42
N GLU A 482 36.63 -23.26 -28.36
CA GLU A 482 36.79 -23.83 -29.72
C GLU A 482 37.91 -24.88 -29.77
N VAL A 483 37.63 -25.99 -30.45
CA VAL A 483 38.53 -27.16 -30.58
C VAL A 483 38.93 -27.33 -32.04
N ASP A 484 40.21 -27.13 -32.35
CA ASP A 484 40.97 -28.12 -33.11
C ASP A 484 42.49 -27.98 -32.85
N THR A 485 43.26 -28.82 -33.54
CA THR A 485 44.61 -29.25 -33.24
C THR A 485 45.58 -28.82 -34.34
N LYS A 486 46.73 -28.23 -33.96
CA LYS A 486 48.08 -28.77 -34.24
C LYS A 486 49.23 -27.82 -33.89
N VAL A 487 50.06 -28.29 -32.96
CA VAL A 487 51.54 -28.33 -32.93
C VAL A 487 52.37 -27.36 -33.81
N ILE A 488 53.41 -26.79 -33.18
CA ILE A 488 54.77 -26.40 -33.68
C ILE A 488 55.15 -24.91 -33.42
N ASN A 489 56.26 -24.78 -32.69
CA ASN A 489 57.06 -23.59 -32.34
C ASN A 489 58.06 -23.22 -33.47
N PRO A 490 58.85 -22.13 -33.42
CA PRO A 490 58.70 -20.84 -32.71
C PRO A 490 59.22 -19.62 -33.56
N LYS A 491 59.52 -18.49 -32.88
CA LYS A 491 60.72 -17.61 -33.03
C LYS A 491 60.67 -16.29 -33.86
N ASP A 492 61.41 -15.33 -33.29
CA ASP A 492 62.18 -14.20 -33.88
C ASP A 492 61.37 -13.04 -34.58
N GLU A 493 61.52 -11.77 -34.16
CA GLU A 493 62.47 -10.71 -34.63
C GLU A 493 62.13 -10.15 -36.05
N GLU A 494 62.32 -8.87 -36.43
CA GLU A 494 62.99 -7.73 -35.76
C GLU A 494 62.39 -6.34 -36.14
N LYS A 495 63.19 -5.26 -36.08
CA LYS A 495 62.79 -3.82 -36.19
C LYS A 495 62.56 -3.34 -37.63
N ASP A 496 61.87 -2.20 -37.78
CA ASP A 496 62.36 -0.92 -38.37
C ASP A 496 61.20 0.09 -38.54
N GLY A 497 61.39 1.42 -38.67
CA GLY A 497 62.60 2.25 -38.56
C GLY A 497 62.32 3.74 -38.86
N GLU A 498 63.07 4.66 -38.21
CA GLU A 498 63.40 6.06 -38.58
C GLU A 498 62.27 7.08 -38.99
N LYS A 499 61.96 8.11 -38.19
CA LYS A 499 62.56 9.49 -38.09
C LYS A 499 62.00 10.53 -39.12
N LYS A 500 61.37 11.64 -38.66
CA LYS A 500 61.89 13.03 -38.45
C LYS A 500 62.01 13.89 -39.73
N ASP A 501 61.79 15.21 -39.78
CA ASP A 501 61.27 16.27 -38.87
C ASP A 501 60.36 17.22 -39.77
N ASP A 502 60.03 18.52 -39.61
CA ASP A 502 60.44 19.59 -38.67
C ASP A 502 59.48 20.81 -38.55
N LYS A 503 59.70 21.60 -37.47
CA LYS A 503 59.42 23.03 -37.14
C LYS A 503 58.53 23.98 -38.00
N LYS A 504 57.61 24.64 -37.24
CA LYS A 504 57.29 26.11 -37.17
C LYS A 504 56.60 26.83 -38.35
N GLY A 505 55.80 27.90 -38.15
CA GLY A 505 55.30 28.53 -36.89
C GLY A 505 54.88 30.00 -37.08
N ASP A 506 54.02 30.53 -36.18
CA ASP A 506 53.67 31.96 -35.96
C ASP A 506 52.95 32.72 -37.12
N GLU A 507 52.13 33.79 -36.95
CA GLU A 507 51.53 34.48 -35.79
C GLU A 507 50.24 35.29 -36.17
N LYS A 508 49.33 35.52 -35.21
CA LYS A 508 48.44 36.72 -34.98
C LYS A 508 47.52 37.36 -36.06
N LYS A 509 46.23 37.54 -35.65
CA LYS A 509 45.39 38.80 -35.70
C LYS A 509 44.90 39.35 -37.05
N ASP A 510 43.78 40.07 -37.20
CA ASP A 510 42.62 40.45 -36.34
C ASP A 510 41.41 40.84 -37.27
N ASP A 511 40.19 40.94 -36.70
CA ASP A 511 39.05 41.81 -37.08
C ASP A 511 38.30 41.76 -38.45
N ASP A 512 37.07 41.22 -38.38
CA ASP A 512 35.79 41.95 -38.61
C ASP A 512 35.08 41.98 -40.02
N LYS A 513 33.73 42.07 -39.95
CA LYS A 513 32.69 42.40 -40.97
C LYS A 513 32.28 41.42 -42.10
N LYS A 514 31.14 40.74 -41.85
CA LYS A 514 29.78 40.97 -42.42
C LYS A 514 29.44 40.83 -43.93
N ASP A 515 28.13 40.59 -44.14
CA ASP A 515 27.31 40.77 -45.38
C ASP A 515 27.61 39.74 -46.53
N ASP A 516 26.66 39.21 -47.34
CA ASP A 516 25.20 39.40 -47.51
C ASP A 516 24.58 38.26 -48.38
N LYS A 517 23.23 38.23 -48.56
CA LYS A 517 22.44 37.54 -49.64
C LYS A 517 22.38 35.99 -49.59
N LYS A 518 21.39 35.26 -50.14
CA LYS A 518 20.07 35.52 -50.79
C LYS A 518 19.23 34.21 -50.75
N ASP A 519 17.89 34.17 -50.85
CA ASP A 519 17.06 34.34 -52.06
C ASP A 519 15.54 34.30 -51.73
N GLU A 520 14.68 34.74 -52.67
CA GLU A 520 13.20 34.72 -52.57
C GLU A 520 12.53 34.04 -53.79
N LYS A 521 11.44 33.27 -53.56
CA LYS A 521 10.19 33.14 -54.38
C LYS A 521 9.31 32.01 -53.82
N LYS A 522 7.96 32.03 -53.79
CA LYS A 522 6.86 32.63 -54.58
C LYS A 522 6.50 31.91 -55.91
N ASP A 523 5.22 31.68 -56.27
CA ASP A 523 3.96 31.80 -55.48
C ASP A 523 3.41 30.39 -55.07
N ASP A 524 2.29 29.76 -55.46
CA ASP A 524 1.15 30.02 -56.37
C ASP A 524 -0.08 29.15 -55.93
N ASP A 525 -1.28 29.33 -56.51
CA ASP A 525 -2.60 28.88 -56.03
C ASP A 525 -3.04 27.42 -56.32
N LYS A 526 -3.90 26.85 -55.44
CA LYS A 526 -5.27 26.39 -55.82
C LYS A 526 -6.18 25.88 -54.68
N LYS A 527 -7.48 26.16 -54.84
CA LYS A 527 -8.62 25.50 -54.16
C LYS A 527 -9.22 24.40 -55.04
N ASP A 528 -9.97 23.47 -54.45
CA ASP A 528 -11.23 22.96 -55.04
C ASP A 528 -12.11 22.28 -53.97
N GLU A 529 -13.43 22.23 -54.20
CA GLU A 529 -14.43 21.63 -53.29
C GLU A 529 -15.04 20.34 -53.86
N LYS A 530 -15.31 19.35 -52.99
CA LYS A 530 -16.41 18.35 -53.02
C LYS A 530 -16.45 17.65 -51.66
N LYS A 531 -17.55 17.54 -50.91
CA LYS A 531 -18.95 17.14 -51.18
C LYS A 531 -19.18 15.63 -51.41
N ASP A 532 -19.98 15.10 -50.48
CA ASP A 532 -21.03 14.08 -50.57
C ASP A 532 -20.69 12.71 -51.20
N ASP A 533 -20.81 11.65 -50.39
CA ASP A 533 -21.54 10.43 -50.81
C ASP A 533 -22.10 9.71 -49.55
N GLU A 534 -23.41 9.54 -49.48
CA GLU A 534 -24.05 8.62 -48.53
C GLU A 534 -24.14 7.22 -49.15
N LYS A 535 -23.89 6.15 -48.36
CA LYS A 535 -24.64 4.90 -48.56
C LYS A 535 -24.76 4.02 -47.32
N LYS A 536 -25.98 3.47 -47.22
CA LYS A 536 -26.46 2.38 -46.37
C LYS A 536 -25.70 1.08 -46.73
N ASP A 537 -25.65 0.06 -45.87
CA ASP A 537 -26.79 -0.85 -45.68
C ASP A 537 -26.62 -1.78 -44.47
N LYS A 538 -27.79 -2.13 -43.89
CA LYS A 538 -28.08 -3.19 -42.89
C LYS A 538 -27.61 -2.97 -41.44
#